data_AF-A0A7J3JXC5-F1
#
_entry.id   AF-A0A7J3JXC5-F1
#
_cell.length_a   1.000
_cell.length_b   1.000
_cell.length_c   1.000
_cell.angle_alpha   90.00
_cell.angle_beta   90.00
_cell.angle_gamma   90.00
#
_symmetry.space_group_name_H-M   'P 1'
#
loop_
_entity.id
_entity.type
_entity.pdbx_description
1 polymer ?
#
loop_
_entity_poly.entity_id
_entity_poly.type
_entity_poly.pdbx_seq_one_letter_code
_entity_poly.pdbx_strand_id
1 'polypeptide(L)'
;MRGLTKTSKFVKYVLDSIFIQLDNCITLNAVCRDPPATTSAILRTLGLSEYEIRSFWNIAKRRIRDKLHTITIFKHRNISFKVVVEVRSGSSCFIAPTSFIDEFDCQEFPQARQLTNLNMLYVYVNGYRNDELFIKVNVVYLLKKLVDLGEARTVNSIRKVAEKLITKSFTFDTLPYINDLINTLLRFNRELRELIVYIPKNDADFIRLIPLLSSKA
;
A
#
# COMPACT_ATOMS: atom_id res chain seq x y z
N MET A 1 20.77 17.04 8.77
CA MET A 1 19.67 16.15 8.32
C MET A 1 18.41 16.53 9.09
N ARG A 2 17.35 17.04 8.44
CA ARG A 2 16.08 17.34 9.13
C ARG A 2 15.39 16.00 9.44
N GLY A 3 15.10 15.74 10.71
CA GLY A 3 14.38 14.52 11.12
C GLY A 3 12.99 14.43 10.49
N LEU A 4 12.52 13.20 10.24
CA LEU A 4 11.17 12.98 9.73
C LEU A 4 10.12 13.50 10.72
N THR A 5 9.10 14.19 10.19
CA THR A 5 7.94 14.61 11.00
C THR A 5 7.21 13.39 11.56
N LYS A 6 6.43 13.57 12.64
CA LYS A 6 5.61 12.48 13.22
C LYS A 6 4.68 11.83 12.19
N THR A 7 4.16 12.61 11.25
CA THR A 7 3.36 12.12 10.12
C THR A 7 4.20 11.32 9.13
N SER A 8 5.37 11.83 8.74
CA SER A 8 6.25 11.12 7.81
C SER A 8 6.74 9.78 8.40
N LYS A 9 7.04 9.73 9.70
CA LYS A 9 7.37 8.49 10.41
C LYS A 9 6.20 7.49 10.38
N PHE A 10 4.98 7.95 10.66
CA PHE A 10 3.78 7.10 10.56
C PHE A 10 3.63 6.48 9.18
N VAL A 11 3.70 7.28 8.11
CA VAL A 11 3.58 6.78 6.73
C VAL A 11 4.73 5.83 6.39
N LYS A 12 5.95 6.11 6.86
CA LYS A 12 7.11 5.22 6.67
C LYS A 12 6.88 3.85 7.32
N TYR A 13 6.37 3.80 8.55
CA TYR A 13 6.08 2.53 9.22
C TYR A 13 4.98 1.74 8.52
N VAL A 14 3.95 2.40 8.00
CA VAL A 14 2.92 1.72 7.17
C VAL A 14 3.55 1.15 5.90
N LEU A 15 4.37 1.93 5.19
CA LEU A 15 5.06 1.47 3.98
C LEU A 15 5.95 0.27 4.26
N ASP A 16 6.80 0.34 5.30
CA ASP A 16 7.69 -0.76 5.67
C ASP A 16 6.92 -2.01 6.07
N SER A 17 5.81 -1.86 6.78
CA SER A 17 4.95 -2.97 7.16
C SER A 17 4.29 -3.64 5.95
N ILE A 18 3.85 -2.86 4.94
CA ILE A 18 3.32 -3.41 3.67
C ILE A 18 4.37 -4.31 3.01
N PHE A 19 5.62 -3.87 2.93
CA PHE A 19 6.68 -4.65 2.28
C PHE A 19 7.10 -5.87 3.10
N ILE A 20 7.16 -5.78 4.43
CA ILE A 20 7.34 -6.97 5.29
C ILE A 20 6.22 -7.99 5.04
N GLN A 21 4.97 -7.52 5.00
CA GLN A 21 3.83 -8.39 4.79
C GLN A 21 3.81 -9.00 3.39
N LEU A 22 4.25 -8.25 2.37
CA LEU A 22 4.44 -8.76 1.01
C LEU A 22 5.51 -9.87 0.97
N ASP A 23 6.68 -9.62 1.56
CA ASP A 23 7.78 -10.59 1.60
C ASP A 23 7.36 -11.88 2.33
N ASN A 24 6.59 -11.74 3.41
CA ASN A 24 5.98 -12.86 4.13
C ASN A 24 5.03 -13.67 3.23
N CYS A 25 4.14 -13.00 2.48
CA CYS A 25 3.22 -13.67 1.55
C CYS A 25 3.95 -14.42 0.44
N ILE A 26 5.01 -13.83 -0.12
CA ILE A 26 5.85 -14.47 -1.15
C ILE A 26 6.56 -15.68 -0.56
N THR A 27 7.20 -15.53 0.60
CA THR A 27 7.98 -16.61 1.25
C THR A 27 7.11 -17.81 1.60
N LEU A 28 5.88 -17.57 2.05
CA LEU A 28 4.92 -18.61 2.37
C LEU A 28 4.19 -19.17 1.15
N ASN A 29 4.38 -18.56 -0.03
CA ASN A 29 3.56 -18.80 -1.23
C ASN A 29 2.04 -18.70 -0.95
N ALA A 30 1.65 -17.81 -0.03
CA ALA A 30 0.25 -17.57 0.32
C ALA A 30 -0.44 -16.71 -0.75
N VAL A 31 -1.77 -16.80 -0.85
CA VAL A 31 -2.52 -15.96 -1.80
C VAL A 31 -2.59 -14.53 -1.32
N CYS A 32 -2.80 -14.33 -0.01
CA CYS A 32 -2.87 -13.06 0.67
C CYS A 32 -3.87 -12.09 0.03
N ARG A 33 -5.15 -12.49 -0.08
CA ARG A 33 -6.22 -11.70 -0.71
C ARG A 33 -6.59 -10.46 0.08
N ASP A 34 -6.68 -10.57 1.42
CA ASP A 34 -6.95 -9.42 2.29
C ASP A 34 -6.18 -9.46 3.62
N PRO A 35 -4.84 -9.55 3.61
CA PRO A 35 -4.06 -9.49 4.84
C PRO A 35 -4.05 -8.06 5.40
N PRO A 36 -3.88 -7.89 6.73
CA PRO A 36 -3.60 -6.60 7.29
C PRO A 36 -2.22 -6.11 6.82
N ALA A 37 -2.13 -4.84 6.41
CA ALA A 37 -0.88 -4.22 6.03
C ALA A 37 0.03 -3.92 7.23
N THR A 38 -0.55 -3.75 8.43
CA THR A 38 0.22 -3.53 9.66
C THR A 38 -0.51 -4.08 10.89
N THR A 39 0.25 -4.67 11.80
CA THR A 39 -0.20 -5.08 13.14
C THR A 39 0.84 -4.66 14.17
N SER A 40 0.49 -4.71 15.46
CA SER A 40 1.47 -4.44 16.53
C SER A 40 2.67 -5.39 16.47
N ALA A 41 2.50 -6.64 16.02
CA ALA A 41 3.61 -7.58 15.89
C ALA A 41 4.60 -7.15 14.78
N ILE A 42 4.10 -6.70 13.62
CA ILE A 42 4.96 -6.17 12.55
C ILE A 42 5.67 -4.88 13.00
N LEU A 43 4.99 -4.01 13.75
CA LEU A 43 5.62 -2.81 14.30
C LEU A 43 6.75 -3.12 15.28
N ARG A 44 6.63 -4.19 16.08
CA ARG A 44 7.73 -4.63 16.96
C ARG A 44 8.95 -5.09 16.17
N THR A 45 8.76 -5.75 15.03
CA THR A 45 9.91 -6.18 14.21
C THR A 45 10.59 -5.04 13.47
N LEU A 46 9.91 -3.89 13.36
CA LEU A 46 10.52 -2.63 12.96
C LEU A 46 11.27 -1.92 14.12
N GLY A 47 11.33 -2.53 15.31
CA GLY A 47 12.07 -2.02 16.47
C GLY A 47 11.30 -0.99 17.30
N LEU A 48 9.98 -0.82 17.11
CA LEU A 48 9.20 0.14 17.88
C LEU A 48 8.95 -0.36 19.30
N SER A 49 9.11 0.54 20.27
CA SER A 49 8.70 0.33 21.66
C SER A 49 7.17 0.29 21.81
N GLU A 50 6.68 -0.28 22.91
CA GLU A 50 5.23 -0.30 23.25
C GLU A 50 4.63 1.11 23.37
N TYR A 51 5.44 2.11 23.73
CA TYR A 51 5.00 3.51 23.72
C TYR A 51 4.80 4.02 22.28
N GLU A 52 5.73 3.74 21.38
CA GLU A 52 5.65 4.14 19.98
C GLU A 52 4.52 3.43 19.24
N ILE A 53 4.30 2.14 19.51
CA ILE A 53 3.18 1.37 18.97
C ILE A 53 1.84 1.97 19.41
N ARG A 54 1.69 2.31 20.69
CA ARG A 54 0.49 3.03 21.19
C ARG A 54 0.30 4.38 20.47
N SER A 55 1.40 5.13 20.29
CA SER A 55 1.39 6.39 19.55
C SER A 55 0.97 6.21 18.10
N PHE A 56 1.46 5.16 17.42
CA PHE A 56 1.10 4.81 16.04
C PHE A 56 -0.41 4.58 15.90
N TRP A 57 -1.00 3.74 16.75
CA TRP A 57 -2.43 3.45 16.70
C TRP A 57 -3.29 4.69 17.00
N ASN A 58 -2.85 5.54 17.93
CA ASN A 58 -3.52 6.82 18.20
C ASN A 58 -3.49 7.76 16.99
N ILE A 59 -2.36 7.81 16.26
CA ILE A 59 -2.27 8.57 15.00
C ILE A 59 -3.21 7.98 13.95
N ALA A 60 -3.21 6.66 13.76
CA ALA A 60 -4.05 5.98 12.77
C ALA A 60 -5.55 6.25 13.01
N LYS A 61 -6.03 6.04 14.24
CA LYS A 61 -7.42 6.27 14.63
C LYS A 61 -7.83 7.74 14.44
N ARG A 62 -6.94 8.68 14.81
CA ARG A 62 -7.17 10.11 14.58
C ARG A 62 -7.28 10.45 13.10
N ARG A 63 -6.37 9.94 12.25
CA ARG A 63 -6.40 10.17 10.79
C ARG A 63 -7.72 9.70 10.18
N ILE A 64 -8.23 8.55 10.62
CA ILE A 64 -9.53 8.03 10.17
C ILE A 64 -10.67 8.96 10.59
N ARG A 65 -10.74 9.30 11.89
CA ARG A 65 -11.76 10.22 12.43
C ARG A 65 -11.78 11.57 11.73
N ASP A 66 -10.60 12.12 11.46
CA ASP A 66 -10.43 13.43 10.82
C ASP A 66 -10.65 13.36 9.28
N LYS A 67 -11.06 12.18 8.75
CA LYS A 67 -11.25 11.90 7.32
C LYS A 67 -9.99 12.11 6.45
N LEU A 68 -8.81 12.08 7.08
CA LEU A 68 -7.49 12.20 6.44
C LEU A 68 -6.85 10.82 6.19
N HIS A 69 -7.68 9.82 5.89
CA HIS A 69 -7.26 8.43 5.68
C HIS A 69 -7.26 8.02 4.19
N THR A 70 -7.46 8.99 3.29
CA THR A 70 -7.48 8.74 1.84
C THR A 70 -6.50 9.65 1.10
N ILE A 71 -5.90 9.13 0.04
CA ILE A 71 -4.99 9.86 -0.82
C ILE A 71 -5.33 9.54 -2.28
N THR A 72 -5.60 10.54 -3.11
CA THR A 72 -5.86 10.32 -4.54
C THR A 72 -4.54 10.08 -5.26
N ILE A 73 -4.39 8.90 -5.87
CA ILE A 73 -3.19 8.50 -6.62
C ILE A 73 -3.39 8.61 -8.13
N PHE A 74 -4.65 8.65 -8.60
CA PHE A 74 -4.97 8.84 -10.02
C PHE A 74 -6.30 9.56 -10.15
N LYS A 75 -6.41 10.52 -11.07
CA LYS A 75 -7.70 11.14 -11.43
C LYS A 75 -7.76 11.46 -12.92
N HIS A 76 -8.82 10.99 -13.58
CA HIS A 76 -9.12 11.33 -14.97
C HIS A 76 -10.63 11.39 -15.19
N ARG A 77 -11.14 12.56 -15.58
CA ARG A 77 -12.59 12.82 -15.74
C ARG A 77 -13.36 12.41 -14.48
N ASN A 78 -14.32 11.49 -14.61
CA ASN A 78 -15.15 10.95 -13.54
C ASN A 78 -14.57 9.69 -12.87
N ILE A 79 -13.37 9.26 -13.24
CA ILE A 79 -12.67 8.12 -12.63
C ILE A 79 -11.58 8.62 -11.70
N SER A 80 -11.51 8.06 -10.50
CA SER A 80 -10.40 8.30 -9.58
C SER A 80 -9.98 7.03 -8.85
N PHE A 81 -8.68 6.87 -8.62
CA PHE A 81 -8.15 5.86 -7.72
C PHE A 81 -7.57 6.54 -6.48
N LYS A 82 -7.94 6.01 -5.32
CA LYS A 82 -7.53 6.50 -4.02
C LYS A 82 -6.90 5.36 -3.23
N VAL A 83 -5.78 5.64 -2.57
CA VAL A 83 -5.27 4.80 -1.49
C VAL A 83 -6.07 5.13 -0.25
N VAL A 84 -6.65 4.12 0.38
CA VAL A 84 -7.54 4.24 1.55
C VAL A 84 -6.98 3.40 2.68
N VAL A 85 -6.88 4.00 3.87
CA VAL A 85 -6.44 3.33 5.08
C VAL A 85 -7.65 3.04 5.97
N GLU A 86 -7.76 1.79 6.42
CA GLU A 86 -8.78 1.34 7.36
C GLU A 86 -8.12 0.76 8.61
N VAL A 87 -8.70 0.97 9.79
CA VAL A 87 -8.28 0.31 11.03
C VAL A 87 -9.43 -0.55 11.51
N ARG A 88 -9.13 -1.83 11.76
CA ARG A 88 -10.06 -2.81 12.31
C ARG A 88 -9.51 -3.35 13.62
N SER A 89 -10.42 -3.66 14.55
CA SER A 89 -10.10 -4.42 15.74
C SER A 89 -10.80 -5.77 15.65
N GLY A 90 -10.10 -6.86 15.95
CA GLY A 90 -10.68 -8.19 15.81
C GLY A 90 -9.63 -9.28 15.81
N SER A 91 -9.91 -10.34 15.07
CA SER A 91 -9.02 -11.50 14.95
C SER A 91 -8.37 -11.56 13.58
N SER A 92 -7.15 -12.09 13.51
CA SER A 92 -6.48 -12.40 12.24
C SER A 92 -5.61 -13.62 12.40
N CYS A 93 -5.43 -14.34 11.29
CA CYS A 93 -4.63 -15.52 11.23
C CYS A 93 -3.15 -15.17 11.14
N PHE A 94 -2.35 -15.84 11.97
CA PHE A 94 -0.95 -15.53 12.16
C PHE A 94 -0.09 -16.78 12.02
N ILE A 95 0.97 -16.65 11.25
CA ILE A 95 2.06 -17.62 11.16
C ILE A 95 3.30 -16.96 11.76
N ALA A 96 3.89 -17.62 12.75
CA ALA A 96 5.09 -17.12 13.41
C ALA A 96 6.26 -16.98 12.41
N PRO A 97 7.10 -15.94 12.54
CA PRO A 97 7.12 -14.95 13.62
C PRO A 97 6.30 -13.67 13.38
N THR A 98 5.92 -13.35 12.13
CA THR A 98 5.37 -12.02 11.78
C THR A 98 4.30 -12.01 10.71
N SER A 99 3.95 -13.16 10.13
CA SER A 99 3.10 -13.22 8.94
C SER A 99 1.63 -13.21 9.32
N PHE A 100 0.87 -12.24 8.81
CA PHE A 100 -0.59 -12.23 8.94
C PHE A 100 -1.23 -12.56 7.60
N ILE A 101 -2.05 -13.60 7.55
CA ILE A 101 -2.71 -14.08 6.34
C ILE A 101 -4.23 -13.91 6.47
N ASP A 102 -4.93 -14.01 5.35
CA ASP A 102 -6.39 -13.98 5.38
C ASP A 102 -6.98 -15.30 5.89
N GLU A 103 -8.30 -15.31 6.09
CA GLU A 103 -9.01 -16.46 6.64
C GLU A 103 -9.01 -17.67 5.71
N PHE A 104 -8.96 -17.46 4.39
CA PHE A 104 -8.92 -18.56 3.42
C PHE A 104 -7.56 -19.25 3.45
N ASP A 105 -6.48 -18.47 3.37
CA ASP A 105 -5.13 -19.01 3.53
C ASP A 105 -4.97 -19.68 4.91
N CYS A 106 -5.60 -19.16 5.96
CA CYS A 106 -5.51 -19.71 7.32
C CYS A 106 -5.86 -21.20 7.40
N GLN A 107 -6.82 -21.65 6.59
CA GLN A 107 -7.27 -23.04 6.55
C GLN A 107 -6.26 -23.96 5.84
N GLU A 108 -5.40 -23.39 4.99
CA GLU A 108 -4.43 -24.13 4.19
C GLU A 108 -3.08 -24.33 4.90
N PHE A 109 -2.80 -23.55 5.97
CA PHE A 109 -1.54 -23.61 6.71
C PHE A 109 -1.72 -24.22 8.12
N PRO A 110 -1.24 -25.45 8.37
CA PRO A 110 -1.41 -26.12 9.68
C PRO A 110 -0.80 -25.39 10.88
N GLN A 111 0.28 -24.63 10.64
CA GLN A 111 0.98 -23.83 11.65
C GLN A 111 0.30 -22.48 11.95
N ALA A 112 -0.75 -22.14 11.21
CA ALA A 112 -1.43 -20.88 11.36
C ALA A 112 -2.33 -20.90 12.60
N ARG A 113 -2.32 -19.81 13.36
CA ARG A 113 -3.12 -19.67 14.57
C ARG A 113 -3.93 -18.38 14.53
N GLN A 114 -5.14 -18.43 15.07
CA GLN A 114 -5.96 -17.24 15.21
C GLN A 114 -5.51 -16.44 16.43
N LEU A 115 -5.14 -15.18 16.20
CA LEU A 115 -4.88 -14.22 17.26
C LEU A 115 -6.07 -13.26 17.35
N THR A 116 -6.56 -13.02 18.56
CA THR A 116 -7.71 -12.16 18.83
C THR A 116 -7.29 -10.82 19.43
N ASN A 117 -8.23 -9.88 19.54
CA ASN A 117 -8.02 -8.55 20.14
C ASN A 117 -6.88 -7.75 19.50
N LEU A 118 -6.65 -7.94 18.20
CA LEU A 118 -5.61 -7.26 17.45
C LEU A 118 -6.13 -5.93 16.91
N ASN A 119 -5.27 -4.91 16.94
CA ASN A 119 -5.42 -3.75 16.06
C ASN A 119 -4.73 -4.06 14.73
N MET A 120 -5.46 -3.88 13.64
CA MET A 120 -5.03 -4.17 12.30
C MET A 120 -5.27 -2.95 11.42
N LEU A 121 -4.27 -2.58 10.64
CA LEU A 121 -4.37 -1.53 9.64
C LEU A 121 -4.36 -2.18 8.27
N TYR A 122 -5.37 -1.87 7.46
CA TYR A 122 -5.51 -2.31 6.09
C TYR A 122 -5.27 -1.12 5.17
N VAL A 123 -4.67 -1.37 4.01
CA VAL A 123 -4.48 -0.36 2.97
C VAL A 123 -5.05 -0.90 1.68
N TYR A 124 -5.96 -0.13 1.08
CA TYR A 124 -6.66 -0.48 -0.14
C TYR A 124 -6.36 0.52 -1.25
N VAL A 125 -6.37 0.05 -2.50
CA VAL A 125 -6.60 0.88 -3.67
C VAL A 125 -8.08 0.78 -4.03
N ASN A 126 -8.79 1.88 -3.88
CA ASN A 126 -10.20 2.01 -4.23
C ASN A 126 -10.33 2.79 -5.54
N GLY A 127 -11.05 2.24 -6.50
CA GLY A 127 -11.44 2.93 -7.73
C GLY A 127 -12.89 3.40 -7.66
N TYR A 128 -13.10 4.65 -8.04
CA TYR A 128 -14.39 5.32 -8.04
C TYR A 128 -14.75 5.79 -9.44
N ARG A 129 -16.02 5.67 -9.82
CA ARG A 129 -16.61 6.18 -11.06
C ARG A 129 -17.86 6.96 -10.69
N ASN A 130 -17.91 8.25 -11.04
CA ASN A 130 -18.96 9.16 -10.56
C ASN A 130 -19.11 9.13 -9.03
N ASP A 131 -17.98 9.08 -8.31
CA ASP A 131 -17.90 8.94 -6.85
C ASP A 131 -18.47 7.64 -6.25
N GLU A 132 -18.93 6.70 -7.09
CA GLU A 132 -19.34 5.35 -6.66
C GLU A 132 -18.14 4.39 -6.69
N LEU A 133 -17.97 3.61 -5.63
CA LEU A 133 -16.92 2.59 -5.51
C LEU A 133 -17.22 1.42 -6.46
N PHE A 134 -16.36 1.17 -7.45
CA PHE A 134 -16.51 0.03 -8.36
C PHE A 134 -15.42 -1.04 -8.17
N ILE A 135 -14.32 -0.71 -7.52
CA ILE A 135 -13.23 -1.65 -7.24
C ILE A 135 -12.55 -1.31 -5.92
N LYS A 136 -12.24 -2.34 -5.14
CA LYS A 136 -11.48 -2.26 -3.88
C LYS A 136 -10.49 -3.41 -3.84
N VAL A 137 -9.20 -3.11 -3.83
CA VAL A 137 -8.13 -4.12 -3.84
C VAL A 137 -7.17 -3.86 -2.70
N ASN A 138 -6.84 -4.89 -1.91
CA ASN A 138 -5.82 -4.78 -0.87
C ASN A 138 -4.44 -4.49 -1.49
N VAL A 139 -3.68 -3.56 -0.93
CA VAL A 139 -2.37 -3.16 -1.48
C VAL A 139 -1.37 -4.30 -1.43
N VAL A 140 -1.32 -5.08 -0.34
CA VAL A 140 -0.40 -6.23 -0.24
C VAL A 140 -0.73 -7.25 -1.33
N TYR A 141 -2.00 -7.57 -1.49
CA TYR A 141 -2.47 -8.47 -2.55
C TYR A 141 -2.10 -7.96 -3.95
N LEU A 142 -2.33 -6.68 -4.23
CA LEU A 142 -2.00 -6.07 -5.53
C LEU A 142 -0.50 -6.17 -5.83
N LEU A 143 0.35 -5.84 -4.85
CA LEU A 143 1.80 -5.94 -5.01
C LEU A 143 2.24 -7.39 -5.19
N LYS A 144 1.64 -8.33 -4.45
CA LYS A 144 1.90 -9.77 -4.61
C LYS A 144 1.54 -10.24 -6.01
N LYS A 145 0.39 -9.81 -6.54
CA LYS A 145 -0.02 -10.16 -7.91
C LYS A 145 0.90 -9.60 -8.98
N LEU A 146 1.47 -8.41 -8.77
CA LEU A 146 2.51 -7.90 -9.65
C LEU A 146 3.76 -8.80 -9.62
N VAL A 147 4.19 -9.27 -8.44
CA VAL A 147 5.30 -10.24 -8.34
C VAL A 147 4.96 -11.55 -9.04
N ASP A 148 3.77 -12.11 -8.83
CA ASP A 148 3.30 -13.34 -9.49
C ASP A 148 3.34 -13.22 -11.03
N LEU A 149 3.10 -12.02 -11.57
CA LEU A 149 3.14 -11.71 -13.01
C LEU A 149 4.55 -11.40 -13.53
N GLY A 150 5.59 -11.50 -12.70
CA GLY A 150 6.97 -11.20 -13.07
C GLY A 150 7.37 -9.72 -12.97
N GLU A 151 6.52 -8.87 -12.39
CA GLU A 151 6.73 -7.41 -12.28
C GLU A 151 7.43 -6.98 -10.98
N ALA A 152 8.35 -7.81 -10.46
CA ALA A 152 9.08 -7.53 -9.23
C ALA A 152 9.86 -6.21 -9.27
N ARG A 153 10.40 -5.86 -10.45
CA ARG A 153 11.06 -4.56 -10.69
C ARG A 153 10.11 -3.40 -10.44
N THR A 154 8.88 -3.48 -10.92
CA THR A 154 7.85 -2.45 -10.75
C THR A 154 7.46 -2.29 -9.29
N VAL A 155 7.33 -3.40 -8.55
CA VAL A 155 7.07 -3.39 -7.11
C VAL A 155 8.19 -2.65 -6.35
N ASN A 156 9.45 -2.87 -6.71
CA ASN A 156 10.57 -2.12 -6.14
C ASN A 156 10.51 -0.62 -6.53
N SER A 157 10.16 -0.30 -7.78
CA SER A 157 9.98 1.08 -8.23
C SER A 157 8.86 1.80 -7.47
N ILE A 158 7.74 1.12 -7.18
CA ILE A 158 6.67 1.63 -6.30
C ILE A 158 7.24 1.95 -4.91
N ARG A 159 8.01 1.03 -4.31
CA ARG A 159 8.66 1.24 -3.01
C ARG A 159 9.52 2.50 -3.02
N LYS A 160 10.39 2.63 -4.02
CA LYS A 160 11.34 3.74 -4.14
C LYS A 160 10.64 5.08 -4.35
N VAL A 161 9.62 5.13 -5.20
CA VAL A 161 8.82 6.34 -5.40
C VAL A 161 8.10 6.71 -4.10
N ALA A 162 7.48 5.77 -3.39
CA ALA A 162 6.82 6.02 -2.12
C ALA A 162 7.80 6.53 -1.04
N GLU A 163 8.98 5.92 -0.91
CA GLU A 163 10.05 6.37 -0.01
C GLU A 163 10.44 7.83 -0.30
N LYS A 164 10.69 8.17 -1.58
CA LYS A 164 11.06 9.52 -2.03
C LYS A 164 9.95 10.55 -1.77
N LEU A 165 8.68 10.16 -1.90
CA LEU A 165 7.54 11.02 -1.57
C LEU A 165 7.49 11.33 -0.07
N ILE A 166 7.70 10.32 0.79
CA ILE A 166 7.68 10.48 2.26
C ILE A 166 8.81 11.42 2.73
N THR A 167 10.01 11.25 2.17
CA THR A 167 11.19 12.06 2.50
C THR A 167 11.21 13.41 1.80
N LYS A 168 10.24 13.68 0.91
CA LYS A 168 10.17 14.88 0.06
C LYS A 168 11.43 15.09 -0.79
N SER A 169 12.15 14.03 -1.14
CA SER A 169 13.42 14.08 -1.89
C SER A 169 13.26 13.66 -3.35
N PHE A 170 12.21 14.17 -3.99
CA PHE A 170 11.95 13.91 -5.41
C PHE A 170 12.98 14.66 -6.26
N THR A 171 13.89 13.92 -6.90
CA THR A 171 14.98 14.44 -7.75
C THR A 171 14.95 13.74 -9.11
N PHE A 172 15.83 14.13 -10.03
CA PHE A 172 16.03 13.45 -11.33
C PHE A 172 16.33 11.95 -11.17
N ASP A 173 16.94 11.54 -10.05
CA ASP A 173 17.21 10.12 -9.73
C ASP A 173 15.93 9.30 -9.50
N THR A 174 14.77 9.96 -9.36
CA THR A 174 13.48 9.27 -9.24
C THR A 174 12.90 8.88 -10.60
N LEU A 175 13.33 9.51 -11.70
CA LEU A 175 12.78 9.29 -13.04
C LEU A 175 12.87 7.84 -13.52
N PRO A 176 13.95 7.08 -13.31
CA PRO A 176 14.00 5.67 -13.72
C PRO A 176 12.88 4.84 -13.10
N TYR A 177 12.56 5.08 -11.83
CA TYR A 177 11.46 4.38 -11.15
C TYR A 177 10.10 4.77 -11.73
N ILE A 178 9.90 6.05 -12.06
CA ILE A 178 8.66 6.53 -12.70
C ILE A 178 8.49 5.89 -14.09
N ASN A 179 9.56 5.81 -14.87
CA ASN A 179 9.55 5.19 -16.19
C ASN A 179 9.17 3.71 -16.10
N ASP A 180 9.67 2.98 -15.09
CA ASP A 180 9.27 1.60 -14.85
C ASP A 180 7.76 1.48 -14.56
N LEU A 181 7.18 2.41 -13.80
CA LEU A 181 5.73 2.45 -13.55
C LEU A 181 4.95 2.69 -14.85
N ILE A 182 5.37 3.68 -15.65
CA ILE A 182 4.73 4.00 -16.94
C ILE A 182 4.81 2.80 -17.89
N ASN A 183 5.98 2.19 -18.02
CA ASN A 183 6.18 1.02 -18.87
C ASN A 183 5.28 -0.16 -18.46
N THR A 184 5.07 -0.34 -17.16
CA THR A 184 4.15 -1.37 -16.65
C THR A 184 2.70 -1.05 -17.00
N LEU A 185 2.27 0.21 -16.82
CA LEU A 185 0.92 0.64 -17.20
C LEU A 185 0.68 0.49 -18.72
N LEU A 186 1.69 0.77 -19.54
CA LEU A 186 1.62 0.57 -20.99
C LEU A 186 1.56 -0.91 -21.37
N ARG A 187 2.27 -1.78 -20.64
CA ARG A 187 2.24 -3.24 -20.85
C ARG A 187 0.84 -3.80 -20.57
N PHE A 188 0.24 -3.44 -19.44
CA PHE A 188 -1.12 -3.86 -19.07
C PHE A 188 -2.22 -2.96 -19.67
N ASN A 189 -1.92 -2.24 -20.76
CA ASN A 189 -2.83 -1.25 -21.29
C ASN A 189 -4.16 -1.85 -21.75
N ARG A 190 -4.16 -3.08 -22.26
CA ARG A 190 -5.38 -3.75 -22.73
C ARG A 190 -6.33 -4.02 -21.57
N GLU A 191 -5.82 -4.61 -20.49
CA GLU A 191 -6.57 -4.96 -19.29
C GLU A 191 -6.99 -3.70 -18.54
N LEU A 192 -6.07 -2.74 -18.40
CA LEU A 192 -6.35 -1.49 -17.72
C LEU A 192 -7.36 -0.62 -18.47
N ARG A 193 -7.50 -0.72 -19.80
CA ARG A 193 -8.54 0.00 -20.55
C ARG A 193 -9.96 -0.41 -20.19
N GLU A 194 -10.15 -1.66 -19.75
CA GLU A 194 -11.45 -2.12 -19.27
C GLU A 194 -11.83 -1.45 -17.95
N LEU A 195 -10.82 -1.03 -17.16
CA LEU A 195 -10.98 -0.41 -15.84
C LEU A 195 -10.83 1.13 -15.87
N ILE A 196 -10.00 1.65 -16.77
CA ILE A 196 -9.52 3.04 -16.82
C ILE A 196 -9.67 3.58 -18.25
N VAL A 197 -10.29 4.75 -18.39
CA VAL A 197 -10.54 5.38 -19.70
C VAL A 197 -9.26 5.91 -20.38
N TYR A 198 -8.20 6.21 -19.61
CA TYR A 198 -6.98 6.81 -20.13
C TYR A 198 -5.71 6.33 -19.42
N ILE A 199 -4.73 5.88 -20.19
CA ILE A 199 -3.42 5.44 -19.71
C ILE A 199 -2.38 6.47 -20.14
N PRO A 200 -1.50 6.94 -19.22
CA PRO A 200 -0.47 7.91 -19.57
C PRO A 200 0.48 7.34 -20.61
N LYS A 201 0.77 8.14 -21.65
CA LYS A 201 1.66 7.74 -22.75
C LYS A 201 3.11 8.19 -22.56
N ASN A 202 3.34 9.12 -21.65
CA ASN A 202 4.63 9.76 -21.39
C ASN A 202 4.63 10.36 -19.97
N ASP A 203 5.78 10.87 -19.55
CA ASP A 203 6.02 11.42 -18.21
C ASP A 203 5.13 12.63 -17.89
N ALA A 204 4.91 13.53 -18.86
CA ALA A 204 4.08 14.71 -18.67
C ALA A 204 2.61 14.32 -18.43
N ASP A 205 2.10 13.36 -19.21
CA ASP A 205 0.77 12.78 -18.99
C ASP A 205 0.68 12.07 -17.64
N PHE A 206 1.71 11.32 -17.25
CA PHE A 206 1.75 10.62 -15.96
C PHE A 206 1.69 11.60 -14.79
N ILE A 207 2.49 12.68 -14.81
CA ILE A 207 2.49 13.71 -13.77
C ILE A 207 1.13 14.40 -13.67
N ARG A 208 0.49 14.70 -14.81
CA ARG A 208 -0.85 15.31 -14.84
C ARG A 208 -1.92 14.42 -14.22
N LEU A 209 -1.84 13.10 -14.41
CA LEU A 209 -2.84 12.15 -13.90
C LEU A 209 -2.67 11.79 -12.43
N ILE A 210 -1.49 12.07 -11.85
CA ILE A 210 -1.16 11.75 -10.45
C ILE A 210 -1.06 13.05 -9.65
N PRO A 211 -2.12 13.44 -8.93
CA PRO A 211 -2.16 14.73 -8.20
C PRO A 211 -1.03 14.90 -7.18
N LEU A 212 -0.50 13.79 -6.67
CA LEU A 212 0.62 13.79 -5.72
C LEU A 212 1.94 14.25 -6.33
N LEU A 213 2.09 14.13 -7.65
CA LEU A 213 3.28 14.56 -8.38
C LEU A 213 3.12 15.98 -8.91
N SER A 214 1.89 16.42 -9.21
CA SER A 214 1.62 17.76 -9.76
C SER A 214 1.72 18.89 -8.72
N SER A 215 1.61 18.62 -7.41
CA SER A 215 1.65 19.66 -6.38
C SER A 215 3.07 20.21 -6.09
N LYS A 216 4.04 19.95 -6.97
CA LYS A 216 5.45 20.34 -6.85
C LYS A 216 6.13 20.66 -8.20
N ALA A 217 5.37 20.80 -9.29
CA ALA A 217 5.87 21.34 -10.54
C ALA A 217 5.58 22.85 -10.59
#